data_AF-W9Z351-F1
#
_entry.id   AF-W9Z351-F1
#
_cell.length_a   1.000
_cell.length_b   1.000
_cell.length_c   1.000
_cell.angle_alpha   90.00
_cell.angle_beta   90.00
_cell.angle_gamma   90.00
#
_symmetry.space_group_name_H-M   'P 1'
#
loop_
_entity.id
_entity.type
_entity.pdbx_description
1 polymer ?
#
loop_
_entity_poly.entity_id
_entity_poly.type
_entity_poly.pdbx_seq_one_letter_code
_entity_poly.pdbx_strand_id
1 'polypeptide(L)'
;MAGEAGPPPLSVPRAMLMAGFYAIAFYNTIEIFVLVFSTFKKRGGRYFWSMVVAAIGIPTHAIGFLLRYYELAPFLPIGALTIVGWCFMVTGQSVVLWSRLHLMIHDPTRIRLVLVMIIANACFLHIPESVIFVLCNKSNPAPYLLPFRIYERVEIVAFSLQESIISGLFLWEGFHSFKPVLILRGVEGRSFLQQFVVLFLMNILLDSSLIVLEYTNYFDIETICKPFVYSVKLKAEFIILNRLRAFTRKNCGSRFLDSSPVHDTNSDSTSSAMQTDRIAVVSLKMGQADVRGERIHT
;
A
#
# COMPACT_ATOMS: atom_id res chain seq x y z
N MET A 1 24.43 -23.26 2.15
CA MET A 1 23.90 -22.14 2.95
C MET A 1 24.86 -20.99 2.75
N ALA A 2 24.37 -19.90 2.17
CA ALA A 2 25.18 -18.86 1.52
C ALA A 2 26.04 -18.09 2.53
N GLY A 3 27.34 -18.03 2.25
CA GLY A 3 28.32 -17.33 3.08
C GLY A 3 29.77 -17.70 2.75
N GLU A 4 30.02 -18.86 2.11
CA GLU A 4 31.35 -19.22 1.55
C GLU A 4 31.32 -20.41 0.56
N ALA A 5 30.13 -20.86 0.16
CA ALA A 5 29.96 -21.71 -1.01
C ALA A 5 29.12 -20.90 -2.00
N GLY A 6 29.53 -20.90 -3.27
CA GLY A 6 28.76 -20.29 -4.37
C GLY A 6 27.30 -20.74 -4.41
N PRO A 7 26.51 -20.25 -5.37
CA PRO A 7 25.07 -20.36 -5.31
C PRO A 7 24.67 -21.83 -5.20
N PRO A 8 23.67 -22.18 -4.36
CA PRO A 8 23.08 -23.52 -4.44
C PRO A 8 22.67 -23.74 -5.90
N PRO A 9 22.88 -24.93 -6.51
CA PRO A 9 22.57 -25.15 -7.91
C PRO A 9 21.10 -24.78 -8.13
N LEU A 10 20.88 -23.64 -8.80
CA LEU A 10 19.55 -23.17 -9.14
C LEU A 10 18.99 -24.15 -10.15
N SER A 11 18.11 -25.04 -9.68
CA SER A 11 17.44 -25.96 -10.57
C SER A 11 16.66 -25.15 -11.61
N VAL A 12 16.66 -25.63 -12.86
CA VAL A 12 15.94 -24.97 -13.96
C VAL A 12 14.50 -24.60 -13.57
N PRO A 13 13.72 -25.46 -12.87
CA PRO A 13 12.39 -25.08 -12.40
C PRO A 13 12.36 -23.86 -11.47
N ARG A 14 13.32 -23.72 -10.55
CA ARG A 14 13.39 -22.57 -9.63
C ARG A 14 13.77 -21.29 -10.37
N ALA A 15 14.71 -21.36 -11.30
CA ALA A 15 15.09 -20.21 -12.12
C ALA A 15 13.93 -19.73 -13.02
N MET A 16 13.17 -20.67 -13.60
CA MET A 16 11.96 -20.33 -14.37
C MET A 16 10.88 -19.68 -13.50
N LEU A 17 10.68 -20.18 -12.28
CA LEU A 17 9.76 -19.58 -11.31
C LEU A 17 10.19 -18.16 -10.94
N MET A 18 11.47 -17.96 -10.62
CA MET A 18 12.09 -16.65 -10.35
C MET A 18 11.81 -15.67 -11.50
N ALA A 19 12.13 -16.08 -12.72
CA ALA A 19 11.92 -15.24 -13.91
C ALA A 19 10.44 -14.87 -14.10
N GLY A 20 9.52 -15.83 -13.94
CA GLY A 20 8.08 -15.59 -14.10
C GLY A 20 7.52 -14.59 -13.10
N PHE A 21 7.77 -14.79 -11.80
CA PHE A 21 7.25 -13.91 -10.76
C PHE A 21 7.87 -12.51 -10.82
N TYR A 22 9.18 -12.39 -11.08
CA TYR A 22 9.80 -11.08 -11.25
C TYR A 22 9.33 -10.37 -12.52
N ALA A 23 9.13 -11.08 -13.63
CA ALA A 23 8.56 -10.49 -14.85
C ALA A 23 7.16 -9.90 -14.58
N ILE A 24 6.31 -10.62 -13.85
CA ILE A 24 4.98 -10.11 -13.46
C ILE A 24 5.12 -8.90 -12.53
N ALA A 25 6.02 -8.95 -11.54
CA ALA A 25 6.25 -7.83 -10.63
C ALA A 25 6.73 -6.56 -11.37
N PHE A 26 7.64 -6.70 -12.33
CA PHE A 26 8.10 -5.60 -13.18
C PHE A 26 6.98 -5.06 -14.07
N TYR A 27 6.23 -5.94 -14.74
CA TYR A 27 5.09 -5.55 -15.57
C TYR A 27 4.05 -4.76 -14.75
N ASN A 28 3.65 -5.29 -13.59
CA ASN A 28 2.70 -4.63 -12.70
C ASN A 28 3.23 -3.27 -12.23
N THR A 29 4.52 -3.17 -11.92
CA THR A 29 5.16 -1.92 -11.51
C THR A 29 5.11 -0.87 -12.63
N ILE A 30 5.42 -1.25 -13.87
CA ILE A 30 5.32 -0.37 -15.04
C ILE A 30 3.87 0.10 -15.22
N GLU A 31 2.91 -0.81 -15.13
CA GLU A 31 1.50 -0.47 -15.23
C GLU A 31 1.09 0.51 -14.12
N ILE A 32 1.54 0.30 -12.87
CA ILE A 32 1.30 1.21 -11.75
C ILE A 32 1.88 2.59 -12.06
N PHE A 33 3.10 2.70 -12.59
CA PHE A 33 3.65 3.99 -12.99
C PHE A 33 2.79 4.68 -14.03
N VAL A 34 2.41 3.99 -15.11
CA VAL A 34 1.53 4.53 -16.15
C VAL A 34 0.21 5.01 -15.55
N LEU A 35 -0.41 4.21 -14.69
CA LEU A 35 -1.67 4.53 -14.02
C LEU A 35 -1.55 5.76 -13.10
N VAL A 36 -0.50 5.82 -12.29
CA VAL A 36 -0.24 6.93 -11.36
C VAL A 36 0.03 8.23 -12.11
N PHE A 37 0.92 8.21 -13.10
CA PHE A 37 1.26 9.41 -13.87
C PHE A 37 0.13 9.88 -14.80
N SER A 38 -0.74 8.99 -15.28
CA SER A 38 -1.92 9.36 -16.07
C SER A 38 -3.07 9.91 -15.22
N THR A 39 -3.21 9.45 -13.97
CA THR A 39 -4.34 9.83 -13.10
C THR A 39 -4.10 11.11 -12.31
N PHE A 40 -2.87 11.34 -11.84
CA PHE A 40 -2.53 12.50 -11.02
C PHE A 40 -1.92 13.63 -11.86
N LYS A 41 -2.74 14.61 -12.23
CA LYS A 41 -2.29 15.81 -12.95
C LYS A 41 -1.38 16.73 -12.11
N LYS A 42 -1.60 16.80 -10.79
CA LYS A 42 -0.77 17.56 -9.84
C LYS A 42 0.01 16.59 -8.95
N ARG A 43 1.35 16.62 -9.03
CA ARG A 43 2.28 15.67 -8.37
C ARG A 43 2.67 16.05 -6.93
N GLY A 44 1.86 16.87 -6.26
CA GLY A 44 2.17 17.39 -4.91
C GLY A 44 1.58 16.58 -3.75
N GLY A 45 0.74 15.58 -4.02
CA GLY A 45 0.03 14.83 -2.99
C GLY A 45 0.94 13.81 -2.26
N ARG A 46 0.77 13.68 -0.94
CA ARG A 46 1.46 12.65 -0.14
C ARG A 46 1.22 11.23 -0.66
N TYR A 47 0.00 10.95 -1.12
CA TYR A 47 -0.37 9.68 -1.74
C TYR A 47 0.41 9.40 -3.03
N PHE A 48 0.62 10.42 -3.87
CA PHE A 48 1.36 10.26 -5.11
C PHE A 48 2.80 9.84 -4.82
N TRP A 49 3.48 10.56 -3.92
CA TRP A 49 4.86 10.25 -3.57
C TRP A 49 5.01 8.93 -2.83
N SER A 50 4.10 8.59 -1.91
CA SER A 50 4.15 7.29 -1.24
C SER A 50 3.96 6.13 -2.23
N MET A 51 3.06 6.28 -3.20
CA MET A 51 2.83 5.27 -4.23
C MET A 51 4.02 5.13 -5.19
N VAL A 52 4.64 6.23 -5.60
CA VAL A 52 5.85 6.20 -6.43
C VAL A 52 7.02 5.55 -5.69
N VAL A 53 7.27 5.92 -4.43
CA VAL A 53 8.35 5.33 -3.61
C VAL A 53 8.15 3.83 -3.43
N ALA A 54 6.92 3.41 -3.09
CA ALA A 54 6.60 1.99 -2.96
C ALA A 54 6.79 1.23 -4.28
N ALA A 55 6.34 1.82 -5.40
CA ALA A 55 6.50 1.24 -6.73
C ALA A 55 7.97 1.16 -7.19
N ILE A 56 8.84 2.10 -6.78
CA ILE A 56 10.29 2.01 -7.02
C ILE A 56 10.93 0.91 -6.16
N GLY A 57 10.45 0.71 -4.94
CA GLY A 57 10.98 -0.31 -4.02
C GLY A 57 10.90 -1.73 -4.58
N ILE A 58 9.78 -2.08 -5.23
CA ILE A 58 9.53 -3.41 -5.81
C ILE A 58 10.64 -3.86 -6.80
N PRO A 59 10.89 -3.13 -7.90
CA PRO A 59 11.91 -3.51 -8.87
C PRO A 59 13.30 -3.40 -8.26
N THR A 60 13.55 -2.42 -7.39
CA THR A 60 14.85 -2.26 -6.72
C THR A 60 15.20 -3.51 -5.89
N HIS A 61 14.22 -4.02 -5.13
CA HIS A 61 14.37 -5.24 -4.34
C HIS A 61 14.56 -6.48 -5.23
N ALA A 62 13.73 -6.63 -6.27
CA ALA A 62 13.83 -7.73 -7.21
C ALA A 62 15.18 -7.76 -7.95
N ILE A 63 15.67 -6.60 -8.41
CA ILE A 63 16.99 -6.46 -9.05
C ILE A 63 18.11 -6.81 -8.07
N GLY A 64 18.04 -6.35 -6.82
CA GLY A 64 19.01 -6.68 -5.80
C GLY A 64 19.14 -8.20 -5.58
N PHE A 65 18.02 -8.91 -5.47
CA PHE A 65 18.02 -10.36 -5.36
C PHE A 65 18.46 -11.07 -6.64
N LEU A 66 18.08 -10.59 -7.83
CA LEU A 66 18.56 -11.13 -9.10
C LEU A 66 20.10 -11.04 -9.21
N LEU A 67 20.66 -9.85 -8.96
CA LEU A 67 22.12 -9.65 -8.99
C LEU A 67 22.84 -10.56 -7.99
N ARG A 68 22.22 -10.79 -6.83
CA ARG A 68 22.72 -11.71 -5.81
C ARG A 68 22.70 -13.17 -6.26
N TYR A 69 21.60 -13.63 -6.85
CA TYR A 69 21.44 -15.02 -7.29
C TYR A 69 22.39 -15.41 -8.42
N TYR A 70 22.74 -14.46 -9.29
CA TYR A 70 23.65 -14.66 -10.41
C TYR A 70 25.09 -14.18 -10.14
N GLU A 71 25.39 -13.68 -8.94
CA GLU A 71 26.72 -13.18 -8.54
C GLU A 71 27.31 -12.09 -9.46
N LEU A 72 26.45 -11.19 -9.99
CA LEU A 72 26.85 -10.20 -10.99
C LEU A 72 27.63 -8.99 -10.43
N ALA A 73 27.71 -8.81 -9.12
CA ALA A 73 28.35 -7.66 -8.47
C ALA A 73 28.84 -7.97 -7.05
N PRO A 74 29.67 -7.11 -6.44
CA PRO A 74 30.16 -7.31 -5.08
C PRO A 74 29.02 -7.33 -4.05
N PHE A 75 29.21 -8.07 -2.96
CA PHE A 75 28.17 -8.28 -1.95
C PHE A 75 27.64 -6.96 -1.33
N LEU A 76 28.52 -6.04 -0.95
CA LEU A 76 28.13 -4.79 -0.26
C LEU A 76 27.15 -3.91 -1.06
N PRO A 77 27.42 -3.53 -2.33
CA PRO A 77 26.49 -2.72 -3.10
C PRO A 77 25.17 -3.46 -3.41
N ILE A 78 25.21 -4.77 -3.67
CA ILE A 78 23.98 -5.56 -3.88
C ILE A 78 23.16 -5.60 -2.59
N GLY A 79 23.78 -5.88 -1.45
CA GLY A 79 23.11 -5.95 -0.16
C GLY A 79 22.44 -4.62 0.20
N ALA A 80 23.13 -3.50 0.00
CA ALA A 80 22.56 -2.17 0.19
C ALA A 80 21.35 -1.91 -0.72
N LEU A 81 21.44 -2.30 -2.00
CA LEU A 81 20.33 -2.16 -2.95
C LEU A 81 19.11 -2.99 -2.52
N THR A 82 19.33 -4.24 -2.10
CA THR A 82 18.26 -5.12 -1.62
C THR A 82 17.56 -4.56 -0.39
N ILE A 83 18.33 -4.05 0.59
CA ILE A 83 17.80 -3.43 1.82
C ILE A 83 17.00 -2.17 1.49
N VAL A 84 17.55 -1.26 0.69
CA VAL A 84 16.85 -0.02 0.31
C VAL A 84 15.56 -0.32 -0.45
N GLY A 85 15.61 -1.25 -1.42
CA GLY A 85 14.43 -1.69 -2.16
C GLY A 85 13.36 -2.29 -1.26
N TRP A 86 13.77 -3.14 -0.32
CA TRP A 86 12.89 -3.74 0.68
C TRP A 86 12.21 -2.69 1.57
N CYS A 87 12.98 -1.77 2.16
CA CYS A 87 12.47 -0.68 2.98
C CYS A 87 11.44 0.16 2.21
N PHE A 88 11.76 0.54 0.97
CA PHE A 88 10.85 1.32 0.12
C PHE A 88 9.59 0.55 -0.24
N MET A 89 9.70 -0.75 -0.53
CA MET A 89 8.57 -1.61 -0.86
C MET A 89 7.61 -1.77 0.34
N VAL A 90 8.12 -2.22 1.49
CA VAL A 90 7.31 -2.57 2.65
C VAL A 90 6.80 -1.34 3.39
N THR A 91 7.70 -0.41 3.75
CA THR A 91 7.28 0.83 4.42
C THR A 91 6.52 1.74 3.47
N GLY A 92 6.91 1.81 2.20
CA GLY A 92 6.17 2.58 1.20
C GLY A 92 4.73 2.11 1.09
N GLN A 93 4.49 0.79 1.04
CA GLN A 93 3.14 0.22 1.03
C GLN A 93 2.31 0.65 2.26
N SER A 94 2.90 0.58 3.45
CA SER A 94 2.25 1.03 4.68
C SER A 94 1.93 2.53 4.66
N VAL A 95 2.82 3.35 4.10
CA VAL A 95 2.60 4.80 3.95
C VAL A 95 1.56 5.12 2.87
N VAL A 96 1.42 4.28 1.82
CA VAL A 96 0.31 4.39 0.85
C VAL A 96 -1.04 4.15 1.53
N LEU A 97 -1.14 3.09 2.33
CA LEU A 97 -2.34 2.78 3.12
C LEU A 97 -2.68 3.94 4.07
N TRP A 98 -1.69 4.49 4.77
CA TRP A 98 -1.85 5.65 5.64
C TRP A 98 -2.26 6.92 4.87
N SER A 99 -1.64 7.19 3.73
CA SER A 99 -1.95 8.34 2.88
C SER A 99 -3.39 8.28 2.40
N ARG A 100 -3.87 7.07 2.05
CA ARG A 100 -5.26 6.82 1.68
C ARG A 100 -6.20 7.03 2.86
N LEU A 101 -5.85 6.51 4.04
CA LEU A 101 -6.62 6.69 5.26
C LEU A 101 -6.77 8.17 5.66
N HIS A 102 -5.71 8.96 5.49
CA HIS A 102 -5.72 10.41 5.72
C HIS A 102 -6.72 11.16 4.82
N LEU A 103 -7.09 10.60 3.66
CA LEU A 103 -8.11 11.19 2.78
C LEU A 103 -9.55 10.91 3.24
N MET A 104 -9.75 9.94 4.15
CA MET A 104 -11.08 9.54 4.63
C MET A 104 -11.34 9.91 6.09
N ILE A 105 -10.35 9.77 6.98
CA ILE A 105 -10.53 10.08 8.40
C ILE A 105 -10.44 11.59 8.65
N HIS A 106 -11.34 12.10 9.50
CA HIS A 106 -11.35 13.50 9.92
C HIS A 106 -10.51 13.77 11.17
N ASP A 107 -10.38 12.77 12.05
CA ASP A 107 -9.66 12.88 13.31
C ASP A 107 -8.13 12.84 13.09
N PRO A 108 -7.41 13.96 13.27
CA PRO A 108 -5.98 14.04 13.03
C PRO A 108 -5.16 13.27 14.09
N THR A 109 -5.75 12.89 15.22
CA THR A 109 -5.06 12.16 16.29
C THR A 109 -4.87 10.70 15.88
N ARG A 110 -5.94 10.04 15.41
CA ARG A 110 -5.87 8.66 14.92
C ARG A 110 -4.88 8.50 13.77
N ILE A 111 -4.91 9.42 12.81
CA ILE A 111 -3.98 9.40 11.66
C ILE A 111 -2.53 9.55 12.12
N ARG A 112 -2.27 10.41 13.12
CA ARG A 112 -0.91 10.56 13.68
C ARG A 112 -0.48 9.32 14.45
N LEU A 113 -1.35 8.69 15.23
CA LEU A 113 -1.04 7.44 15.93
C LEU A 113 -0.67 6.31 14.96
N VAL A 114 -1.42 6.18 13.85
CA VAL A 114 -1.09 5.20 12.81
C VAL A 114 0.28 5.51 12.17
N LEU A 115 0.61 6.78 11.93
CA LEU A 115 1.92 7.15 11.41
C LEU A 115 3.05 6.80 12.39
N VAL A 116 2.84 7.06 13.68
CA VAL A 116 3.80 6.71 14.73
C VAL A 116 4.01 5.20 14.77
N MET A 117 2.96 4.39 14.66
CA MET A 117 3.06 2.92 14.56
C MET A 117 3.92 2.51 13.35
N ILE A 118 3.69 3.09 12.16
CA ILE A 118 4.46 2.77 10.95
C ILE A 118 5.94 3.11 11.15
N ILE A 119 6.25 4.29 11.69
CA ILE A 119 7.64 4.73 11.91
C ILE A 119 8.32 3.86 12.96
N ALA A 120 7.63 3.57 14.07
CA ALA A 120 8.17 2.71 15.12
C ALA A 120 8.50 1.32 14.57
N ASN A 121 7.56 0.66 13.88
CA ASN A 121 7.80 -0.65 13.29
C ASN A 121 8.91 -0.59 12.22
N ALA A 122 8.96 0.44 11.38
CA ALA A 122 10.04 0.61 10.41
C ALA A 122 11.41 0.68 11.11
N CYS A 123 11.56 1.46 12.18
CA CYS A 123 12.83 1.55 12.91
C CYS A 123 13.18 0.24 13.65
N PHE A 124 12.21 -0.33 14.37
CA PHE A 124 12.45 -1.51 15.19
C PHE A 124 12.60 -2.79 14.40
N LEU A 125 12.03 -2.88 13.18
CA LEU A 125 12.09 -4.06 12.32
C LEU A 125 13.17 -3.95 11.23
N HIS A 126 13.27 -2.82 10.52
CA HIS A 126 14.24 -2.72 9.41
C HIS A 126 15.68 -2.69 9.88
N ILE A 127 15.97 -2.00 10.99
CA ILE A 127 17.36 -1.79 11.43
C ILE A 127 18.00 -3.11 11.88
N PRO A 128 17.40 -3.89 12.81
CA PRO A 128 18.04 -5.13 13.25
C PRO A 128 18.13 -6.16 12.12
N GLU A 129 17.08 -6.28 11.29
CA GLU A 129 17.11 -7.19 10.14
C GLU A 129 18.22 -6.83 9.15
N SER A 130 18.37 -5.55 8.82
CA SER A 130 19.45 -5.10 7.92
C SER A 130 20.83 -5.45 8.47
N VAL A 131 21.04 -5.30 9.79
CA VAL A 131 22.30 -5.64 10.45
C VAL A 131 22.55 -7.15 10.40
N ILE A 132 21.55 -7.96 10.75
CA ILE A 132 21.67 -9.42 10.72
C ILE A 132 21.89 -9.92 9.29
N PHE A 133 21.16 -9.38 8.31
CA PHE A 133 21.34 -9.71 6.90
C PHE A 133 22.78 -9.45 6.44
N VAL A 134 23.38 -8.30 6.78
CA VAL A 134 24.78 -8.01 6.42
C VAL A 134 25.75 -8.97 7.12
N LEU A 135 25.51 -9.29 8.40
CA LEU A 135 26.37 -10.20 9.18
C LEU A 135 26.30 -11.65 8.70
N CYS A 136 25.11 -12.15 8.35
CA CYS A 136 24.88 -13.47 7.74
C CYS A 136 25.60 -13.66 6.40
N ASN A 137 26.06 -12.57 5.78
CA ASN A 137 26.66 -12.60 4.46
C ASN A 137 28.15 -12.25 4.46
N LYS A 138 28.75 -12.07 5.64
CA LYS A 138 30.21 -12.04 5.81
C LYS A 138 30.74 -13.46 6.05
N SER A 139 32.07 -13.60 6.07
CA SER A 139 32.83 -14.87 6.14
C SER A 139 32.50 -15.83 7.30
N ASN A 140 31.64 -15.46 8.26
CA ASN A 140 31.17 -16.39 9.30
C ASN A 140 29.65 -16.29 9.53
N PRO A 141 28.84 -16.97 8.69
CA PRO A 141 27.38 -16.89 8.74
C PRO A 141 26.76 -17.70 9.89
N ALA A 142 27.43 -18.75 10.37
CA ALA A 142 26.89 -19.75 11.28
C ALA A 142 26.17 -19.20 12.54
N PRO A 143 26.73 -18.21 13.28
CA PRO A 143 26.06 -17.69 14.48
C PRO A 143 24.84 -16.81 14.18
N TYR A 144 24.70 -16.29 12.96
CA TYR A 144 23.66 -15.32 12.60
C TYR A 144 22.46 -15.94 11.89
N LEU A 145 22.58 -17.17 11.37
CA LEU A 145 21.51 -17.87 10.64
C LEU A 145 20.24 -18.12 11.47
N LEU A 146 20.39 -18.53 12.74
CA LEU A 146 19.24 -18.77 13.61
C LEU A 146 18.55 -17.46 14.01
N PRO A 147 19.28 -16.41 14.47
CA PRO A 147 18.70 -15.09 14.67
C PRO A 147 17.97 -14.54 13.45
N PHE A 148 18.56 -14.65 12.26
CA PHE A 148 17.97 -14.20 10.99
C PHE A 148 16.61 -14.84 10.74
N ARG A 149 16.53 -16.18 10.82
CA ARG A 149 15.27 -16.91 10.59
C ARG A 149 14.19 -16.59 11.61
N ILE A 150 14.56 -16.36 12.87
CA ILE A 150 13.57 -15.99 13.90
C ILE A 150 13.06 -14.58 13.62
N TYR A 151 13.96 -13.68 13.26
CA TYR A 151 13.65 -12.28 13.03
C TYR A 151 12.76 -12.09 11.80
N GLU A 152 13.08 -12.74 10.69
CA GLU A 152 12.30 -12.70 9.44
C GLU A 152 10.82 -13.13 9.67
N ARG A 153 10.60 -14.17 10.47
CA ARG A 153 9.24 -14.61 10.87
C ARG A 153 8.50 -13.59 11.72
N VAL A 154 9.18 -12.97 12.68
CA VAL A 154 8.57 -11.95 13.53
C VAL A 154 8.22 -10.71 12.70
N GLU A 155 9.13 -10.34 11.81
CA GLU A 155 9.01 -9.18 10.93
C GLU A 155 7.81 -9.30 9.98
N ILE A 156 7.68 -10.43 9.27
CA ILE A 156 6.58 -10.63 8.31
C ILE A 156 5.22 -10.59 9.01
N VAL A 157 5.13 -11.16 10.22
CA VAL A 157 3.91 -11.16 11.03
C VAL A 157 3.60 -9.75 11.53
N ALA A 158 4.62 -9.01 11.99
CA ALA A 158 4.46 -7.66 12.49
C ALA A 158 4.03 -6.67 11.39
N PHE A 159 4.63 -6.73 10.20
CA PHE A 159 4.19 -5.91 9.06
C PHE A 159 2.80 -6.30 8.57
N SER A 160 2.48 -7.60 8.50
CA SER A 160 1.14 -8.07 8.13
C SER A 160 0.07 -7.60 9.12
N LEU A 161 0.38 -7.63 10.43
CA LEU A 161 -0.51 -7.11 11.46
C LEU A 161 -0.69 -5.59 11.32
N GLN A 162 0.38 -4.85 11.07
CA GLN A 162 0.31 -3.42 10.80
C GLN A 162 -0.59 -3.11 9.61
N GLU A 163 -0.40 -3.79 8.47
CA GLU A 163 -1.20 -3.60 7.27
C GLU A 163 -2.67 -3.97 7.51
N SER A 164 -2.93 -5.04 8.27
CA SER A 164 -4.27 -5.46 8.67
C SER A 164 -4.97 -4.41 9.55
N ILE A 165 -4.25 -3.80 10.51
CA ILE A 165 -4.78 -2.73 11.36
C ILE A 165 -5.16 -1.51 10.52
N ILE A 166 -4.27 -1.06 9.63
CA ILE A 166 -4.52 0.13 8.80
C ILE A 166 -5.69 -0.13 7.84
N SER A 167 -5.70 -1.30 7.20
CA SER A 167 -6.74 -1.73 6.27
C SER A 167 -8.10 -1.90 6.97
N GLY A 168 -8.12 -2.50 8.16
CA GLY A 168 -9.32 -2.66 8.98
C GLY A 168 -9.90 -1.32 9.44
N LEU A 169 -9.06 -0.40 9.89
CA LEU A 169 -9.48 0.95 10.26
C LEU A 169 -10.06 1.72 9.08
N PHE A 170 -9.46 1.58 7.90
CA PHE A 170 -9.98 2.16 6.67
C PHE A 170 -11.33 1.60 6.27
N LEU A 171 -11.49 0.27 6.35
CA LEU A 171 -12.74 -0.41 6.05
C LEU A 171 -13.85 0.02 7.01
N TRP A 172 -13.54 0.12 8.30
CA TRP A 172 -14.46 0.61 9.33
C TRP A 172 -14.96 2.03 9.04
N GLU A 173 -14.04 2.96 8.78
CA GLU A 173 -14.37 4.34 8.46
C GLU A 173 -15.14 4.45 7.13
N GLY A 174 -14.78 3.62 6.15
CA GLY A 174 -15.48 3.51 4.87
C GLY A 174 -16.93 3.09 5.07
N PHE A 175 -17.19 2.01 5.81
CA PHE A 175 -18.56 1.59 6.10
C PHE A 175 -19.36 2.68 6.82
N HIS A 176 -18.76 3.38 7.79
CA HIS A 176 -19.45 4.47 8.48
C HIS A 176 -19.78 5.64 7.55
N SER A 177 -18.85 6.00 6.67
CA SER A 177 -18.99 7.10 5.72
C SER A 177 -19.95 6.79 4.56
N PHE A 178 -19.98 5.54 4.09
CA PHE A 178 -20.79 5.13 2.95
C PHE A 178 -22.18 4.61 3.32
N LYS A 179 -22.43 4.16 4.56
CA LYS A 179 -23.76 3.72 5.02
C LYS A 179 -24.90 4.68 4.62
N PRO A 180 -24.84 5.99 4.91
CA PRO A 180 -25.92 6.91 4.53
C PRO A 180 -26.04 7.09 3.01
N VAL A 181 -24.93 7.04 2.29
CA VAL A 181 -24.92 7.19 0.82
C VAL A 181 -25.43 5.92 0.11
N LEU A 182 -25.20 4.74 0.69
CA LEU A 182 -25.69 3.46 0.17
C LEU A 182 -27.20 3.34 0.28
N ILE A 183 -27.79 3.87 1.36
CA ILE A 183 -29.24 3.87 1.57
C ILE A 183 -29.93 4.66 0.44
N LEU A 184 -29.34 5.79 0.01
CA LEU A 184 -29.85 6.61 -1.07
C LEU A 184 -29.73 5.98 -2.47
N ARG A 185 -28.71 5.13 -2.68
CA ARG A 185 -28.29 4.67 -4.02
C ARG A 185 -28.60 3.20 -4.30
N GLY A 186 -29.25 2.51 -3.36
CA GLY A 186 -29.79 1.15 -3.53
C GLY A 186 -28.78 0.15 -4.12
N VAL A 187 -29.03 -0.27 -5.37
CA VAL A 187 -28.30 -1.35 -6.06
C VAL A 187 -26.87 -0.96 -6.46
N GLU A 188 -26.64 0.25 -6.98
CA GLU A 188 -25.30 0.69 -7.41
C GLU A 188 -24.34 0.83 -6.21
N GLY A 189 -24.85 1.35 -5.09
CA GLY A 189 -24.06 1.50 -3.87
C GLY A 189 -23.63 0.16 -3.28
N ARG A 190 -24.51 -0.85 -3.31
CA ARG A 190 -24.21 -2.22 -2.87
C ARG A 190 -23.13 -2.87 -3.73
N SER A 191 -23.18 -2.71 -5.04
CA SER A 191 -22.15 -3.26 -5.95
C SER A 191 -20.78 -2.63 -5.70
N PHE A 192 -20.70 -1.31 -5.53
CA PHE A 192 -19.46 -0.63 -5.17
C PHE A 192 -18.88 -1.15 -3.84
N LEU A 193 -19.73 -1.32 -2.82
CA LEU A 193 -19.32 -1.80 -1.51
C LEU A 193 -18.83 -3.26 -1.56
N GLN A 194 -19.49 -4.13 -2.33
CA GLN A 194 -19.05 -5.51 -2.54
C GLN A 194 -17.67 -5.55 -3.19
N GLN A 195 -17.46 -4.77 -4.26
CA GLN A 195 -16.17 -4.71 -4.94
C GLN A 195 -15.06 -4.16 -4.03
N PHE A 196 -15.39 -3.19 -3.17
CA PHE A 196 -14.48 -2.65 -2.18
C PHE A 196 -14.09 -3.72 -1.14
N VAL A 197 -15.06 -4.44 -0.56
CA VAL A 197 -14.81 -5.52 0.40
C VAL A 197 -13.98 -6.65 -0.21
N VAL A 198 -14.26 -7.03 -1.47
CA VAL A 198 -13.47 -8.04 -2.19
C VAL A 198 -12.00 -7.63 -2.29
N LEU A 199 -11.69 -6.36 -2.57
CA LEU A 199 -10.30 -5.88 -2.64
C LEU A 199 -9.60 -5.93 -1.27
N PHE A 200 -10.32 -5.65 -0.17
CA PHE A 200 -9.78 -5.82 1.18
C PHE A 200 -9.51 -7.28 1.54
N LEU A 201 -10.47 -8.16 1.25
CA LEU A 201 -10.30 -9.59 1.50
C LEU A 201 -9.13 -10.15 0.69
N MET A 202 -8.99 -9.70 -0.56
CA MET A 202 -7.88 -10.06 -1.42
C MET A 202 -6.52 -9.66 -0.81
N ASN A 203 -6.38 -8.44 -0.27
CA ASN A 203 -5.16 -8.03 0.42
C ASN A 203 -4.85 -8.90 1.65
N ILE A 204 -5.84 -9.24 2.46
CA ILE A 204 -5.67 -10.12 3.64
C ILE A 204 -5.20 -11.53 3.22
N LEU A 205 -5.74 -12.06 2.11
CA LEU A 205 -5.32 -13.35 1.58
C LEU A 205 -3.88 -13.31 1.07
N LEU A 206 -3.46 -12.21 0.44
CA LEU A 206 -2.08 -12.02 0.01
C LEU A 206 -1.11 -11.97 1.21
N ASP A 207 -1.46 -11.26 2.28
CA ASP A 207 -0.68 -11.24 3.53
C ASP A 207 -0.55 -12.62 4.15
N SER A 208 -1.67 -13.32 4.30
CA SER A 208 -1.72 -14.68 4.84
C SER A 208 -0.84 -15.63 4.02
N SER A 209 -0.82 -15.47 2.69
CA SER A 209 0.00 -16.30 1.80
C SER A 209 1.49 -16.07 2.02
N LEU A 210 1.92 -14.83 2.25
CA LEU A 210 3.32 -14.52 2.57
C LEU A 210 3.72 -15.12 3.93
N ILE A 211 2.87 -14.99 4.95
CA ILE A 211 3.11 -15.62 6.27
C ILE A 211 3.25 -17.14 6.12
N VAL A 212 2.31 -17.80 5.43
CA VAL A 212 2.39 -19.26 5.23
C VAL A 212 3.70 -19.64 4.54
N LEU A 213 4.11 -18.89 3.51
CA LEU A 213 5.33 -19.17 2.75
C LEU A 213 6.59 -19.05 3.61
N GLU A 214 6.71 -18.02 4.43
CA GLU A 214 7.81 -17.86 5.40
C GLU A 214 7.93 -19.09 6.32
N TYR A 215 6.80 -19.58 6.85
CA TYR A 215 6.81 -20.73 7.75
C TYR A 215 7.14 -22.06 7.05
N THR A 216 7.11 -22.12 5.71
CA THR A 216 7.59 -23.30 4.95
C THR A 216 9.13 -23.37 4.84
N ASN A 217 9.87 -22.37 5.33
CA ASN A 217 11.34 -22.28 5.29
C ASN A 217 11.95 -22.24 3.87
N TYR A 218 11.15 -21.96 2.84
CA TYR A 218 11.65 -21.77 1.47
C TYR A 218 11.95 -20.29 1.18
N PHE A 219 13.04 -19.79 1.77
CA PHE A 219 13.52 -18.41 1.59
C PHE A 219 13.64 -18.02 0.10
N ASP A 220 14.11 -18.95 -0.74
CA ASP A 220 14.24 -18.71 -2.18
C ASP A 220 12.90 -18.43 -2.86
N ILE A 221 11.81 -19.06 -2.44
CA ILE A 221 10.49 -18.85 -3.06
C ILE A 221 9.89 -17.54 -2.53
N GLU A 222 10.10 -17.28 -1.25
CA GLU A 222 9.59 -16.10 -0.57
C GLU A 222 10.14 -14.78 -1.11
N THR A 223 11.46 -14.70 -1.33
CA THR A 223 12.10 -13.50 -1.89
C THR A 223 11.59 -13.13 -3.28
N ILE A 224 11.02 -14.09 -4.02
CA ILE A 224 10.41 -13.86 -5.33
C ILE A 224 8.93 -13.49 -5.20
N CYS A 225 8.22 -14.15 -4.28
CA CYS A 225 6.82 -13.88 -4.00
C CYS A 225 6.58 -12.49 -3.41
N LYS A 226 7.50 -11.97 -2.57
CA LYS A 226 7.42 -10.64 -1.95
C LYS A 226 7.15 -9.54 -3.00
N PRO A 227 8.04 -9.26 -3.99
CA PRO A 227 7.78 -8.27 -5.05
C PRO A 227 6.47 -8.44 -5.80
N PHE A 228 6.10 -9.68 -6.13
CA PHE A 228 4.84 -9.97 -6.81
C PHE A 228 3.65 -9.55 -5.94
N VAL A 229 3.59 -9.99 -4.69
CA VAL A 229 2.50 -9.67 -3.76
C VAL A 229 2.39 -8.17 -3.55
N TYR A 230 3.50 -7.48 -3.27
CA TYR A 230 3.48 -6.03 -3.07
C TYR A 230 3.06 -5.26 -4.34
N SER A 231 3.41 -5.74 -5.54
CA SER A 231 2.94 -5.14 -6.80
C SER A 231 1.42 -5.24 -6.94
N VAL A 232 0.83 -6.39 -6.60
CA VAL A 232 -0.62 -6.58 -6.68
C VAL A 232 -1.33 -5.75 -5.62
N LYS A 233 -0.79 -5.68 -4.40
CA LYS A 233 -1.31 -4.82 -3.34
C LYS A 233 -1.33 -3.34 -3.76
N LEU A 234 -0.24 -2.80 -4.30
CA LEU A 234 -0.20 -1.40 -4.77
C LEU A 234 -1.25 -1.14 -5.87
N LYS A 235 -1.45 -2.10 -6.78
CA LYS A 235 -2.47 -2.00 -7.81
C LYS A 235 -3.88 -1.98 -7.21
N ALA A 236 -4.16 -2.84 -6.24
CA ALA A 236 -5.43 -2.85 -5.50
C ALA A 236 -5.66 -1.51 -4.79
N GLU A 237 -4.64 -0.99 -4.11
CA GLU A 237 -4.67 0.30 -3.42
C GLU A 237 -5.02 1.48 -4.34
N PHE A 238 -4.44 1.48 -5.54
CA PHE A 238 -4.73 2.47 -6.58
C PHE A 238 -6.18 2.39 -7.08
N ILE A 239 -6.67 1.17 -7.34
CA ILE A 239 -8.06 0.94 -7.76
C ILE A 239 -9.03 1.44 -6.69
N ILE A 240 -8.76 1.13 -5.42
CA ILE A 240 -9.60 1.56 -4.29
C ILE A 240 -9.69 3.09 -4.24
N LEU A 241 -8.57 3.79 -4.32
CA LEU A 241 -8.57 5.26 -4.26
C LEU A 241 -9.35 5.87 -5.44
N ASN A 242 -9.14 5.38 -6.65
CA ASN A 242 -9.82 5.92 -7.82
C ASN A 242 -11.33 5.72 -7.77
N ARG A 243 -11.77 4.54 -7.31
CA ARG A 243 -13.21 4.29 -7.14
C ARG A 243 -13.80 5.15 -6.02
N LEU A 244 -13.07 5.34 -4.92
CA LEU A 244 -13.44 6.25 -3.85
C LEU A 244 -13.64 7.68 -4.37
N ARG A 245 -12.67 8.22 -5.11
CA ARG A 245 -12.74 9.56 -5.71
C ARG A 245 -13.92 9.69 -6.67
N ALA A 246 -14.16 8.67 -7.51
CA ALA A 246 -15.28 8.65 -8.44
C ALA A 246 -16.64 8.64 -7.72
N PHE A 247 -16.75 7.87 -6.64
CA PHE A 247 -17.95 7.77 -5.82
C PHE A 247 -18.27 9.12 -5.15
N THR A 248 -17.27 9.77 -4.55
CA THR A 248 -17.44 11.09 -3.91
C THR A 248 -17.81 12.18 -4.91
N ARG A 249 -17.18 12.24 -6.09
CA ARG A 249 -17.50 13.25 -7.11
C ARG A 249 -18.91 13.12 -7.66
N LYS A 250 -19.37 11.88 -7.93
CA LYS A 250 -20.73 11.64 -8.42
C LYS A 250 -21.79 12.14 -7.43
N ASN A 251 -21.53 12.02 -6.13
CA ASN A 251 -22.43 12.52 -5.08
C ASN A 251 -22.54 14.06 -5.03
N CYS A 252 -21.47 14.78 -5.40
CA CYS A 252 -21.50 16.24 -5.46
C CYS A 252 -22.29 16.74 -6.69
N GLY A 253 -22.15 16.07 -7.84
CA GLY A 253 -22.89 16.41 -9.06
C GLY A 253 -24.40 16.18 -8.97
N SER A 254 -24.85 15.14 -8.25
CA SER A 254 -26.27 14.87 -8.05
C SER A 254 -26.98 15.88 -7.13
N ARG A 255 -26.27 16.51 -6.18
CA ARG A 255 -26.86 17.56 -5.33
C ARG A 255 -26.97 18.92 -6.02
N PHE A 256 -26.10 19.21 -6.98
CA PHE A 256 -26.16 20.45 -7.75
C PHE A 256 -27.27 20.46 -8.81
N LEU A 257 -27.68 19.29 -9.31
CA LEU A 257 -28.81 19.19 -10.24
C LEU A 257 -30.18 19.21 -9.54
N ASP A 258 -30.23 18.95 -8.24
CA ASP A 258 -31.45 18.98 -7.42
C ASP A 258 -31.70 20.37 -6.77
N SER A 259 -30.88 21.37 -7.11
CA SER A 259 -30.98 22.75 -6.60
C SER A 259 -31.32 23.79 -7.68
N SER A 260 -31.97 23.36 -8.78
CA SER A 260 -32.72 24.31 -9.62
C SER A 260 -33.97 24.76 -8.87
N PRO A 261 -34.26 26.07 -8.72
CA PRO A 261 -35.33 26.55 -7.88
C PRO A 261 -36.66 26.31 -8.59
N VAL A 262 -37.36 25.22 -8.25
CA VAL A 262 -38.81 25.20 -8.35
C VAL A 262 -39.30 25.97 -7.12
N HIS A 263 -39.78 27.17 -7.39
CA HIS A 263 -40.55 27.98 -6.46
C HIS A 263 -41.70 27.11 -5.91
N ASP A 264 -41.72 26.84 -4.61
CA ASP A 264 -42.95 26.91 -3.81
C ASP A 264 -42.69 26.74 -2.31
N THR A 265 -43.59 27.38 -1.58
CA THR A 265 -43.59 27.82 -0.19
C THR A 265 -43.61 26.72 0.89
N ASN A 266 -43.03 27.11 2.03
CA ASN A 266 -43.39 26.80 3.42
C ASN A 266 -42.85 25.55 4.16
N SER A 267 -42.29 25.91 5.33
CA SER A 267 -42.23 25.24 6.63
C SER A 267 -41.31 24.04 6.88
N ASP A 268 -40.48 24.26 7.91
CA ASP A 268 -39.97 23.33 8.93
C ASP A 268 -39.10 22.15 8.53
N SER A 269 -37.81 22.23 8.91
CA SER A 269 -37.15 21.17 9.68
C SER A 269 -35.69 21.52 10.03
N THR A 270 -35.52 22.11 11.21
CA THR A 270 -34.25 22.32 11.90
C THR A 270 -33.73 20.97 12.43
N SER A 271 -33.23 20.11 11.55
CA SER A 271 -32.49 18.88 11.93
C SER A 271 -31.49 18.40 10.87
N SER A 272 -31.62 18.86 9.62
CA SER A 272 -30.73 18.46 8.51
C SER A 272 -29.41 19.27 8.42
N ALA A 273 -29.25 20.32 9.23
CA ALA A 273 -28.10 21.22 9.16
C ALA A 273 -26.78 20.55 9.59
N MET A 274 -26.81 19.67 10.59
CA MET A 274 -25.58 19.07 11.16
C MET A 274 -25.01 17.90 10.33
N GLN A 275 -25.84 17.26 9.49
CA GLN A 275 -25.44 16.19 8.56
C GLN A 275 -24.92 16.76 7.23
N THR A 276 -25.51 17.89 6.79
CA THR A 276 -25.13 18.60 5.57
C THR A 276 -23.74 19.22 5.70
N ASP A 277 -23.40 19.76 6.87
CA ASP A 277 -22.06 20.28 7.17
C ASP A 277 -20.96 19.22 7.08
N ARG A 278 -21.20 18.00 7.57
CA ARG A 278 -20.16 16.95 7.55
C ARG A 278 -19.79 16.49 6.14
N ILE A 279 -20.76 16.43 5.23
CA ILE A 279 -20.54 16.02 3.83
C ILE A 279 -19.99 17.20 3.00
N ALA A 280 -20.40 18.43 3.32
CA ALA A 280 -19.84 19.64 2.73
C ALA A 280 -18.36 19.81 3.09
N VAL A 281 -17.95 19.48 4.32
CA VAL A 281 -16.55 19.58 4.77
C VAL A 281 -15.66 18.51 4.12
N VAL A 282 -16.14 17.29 3.89
CA VAL A 282 -15.44 16.25 3.08
C VAL A 282 -15.21 16.75 1.65
N SER A 283 -16.26 17.34 1.05
CA SER A 283 -16.23 17.86 -0.31
C SER A 283 -15.34 19.10 -0.43
N LEU A 284 -15.31 19.96 0.58
CA LEU A 284 -14.46 21.14 0.66
C LEU A 284 -12.98 20.76 0.80
N LYS A 285 -12.62 19.73 1.59
CA LYS A 285 -11.21 19.29 1.67
C LYS A 285 -10.72 18.62 0.39
N MET A 286 -11.57 17.85 -0.29
CA MET A 286 -11.21 17.25 -1.59
C MET A 286 -11.22 18.27 -2.74
N GLY A 287 -12.09 19.29 -2.68
CA GLY A 287 -12.13 20.39 -3.65
C GLY A 287 -11.06 21.46 -3.43
N GLN A 288 -10.74 21.83 -2.19
CA GLN A 288 -9.66 22.75 -1.87
C GLN A 288 -8.27 22.17 -2.16
N ALA A 289 -8.10 20.84 -2.18
CA ALA A 289 -6.88 20.22 -2.70
C ALA A 289 -6.68 20.47 -4.21
N ASP A 290 -7.76 20.76 -4.96
CA ASP A 290 -7.71 21.12 -6.38
C ASP A 290 -7.50 22.64 -6.56
N VAL A 291 -8.27 23.45 -5.80
CA VAL A 291 -8.30 24.93 -5.88
C VAL A 291 -7.09 25.62 -5.23
N ARG A 292 -6.51 25.08 -4.15
CA ARG A 292 -5.31 25.67 -3.53
C ARG A 292 -4.05 25.52 -4.38
N GLY A 293 -4.10 24.70 -5.43
CA GLY A 293 -3.06 24.61 -6.46
C GLY A 293 -3.30 25.54 -7.66
N GLU A 294 -4.21 26.50 -7.57
CA GLU A 294 -4.54 27.45 -8.66
C GLU A 294 -4.28 28.91 -8.27
N ARG A 295 -3.73 29.16 -7.07
CA ARG A 295 -3.59 30.52 -6.53
C ARG A 295 -2.23 30.79 -5.89
N ILE A 296 -1.13 30.44 -6.58
CA ILE A 296 0.18 31.10 -6.41
C ILE A 296 0.88 31.06 -7.77
N HIS A 297 0.79 32.15 -8.52
CA HIS A 297 1.78 32.73 -9.46
C HIS A 297 1.06 33.71 -10.41
N THR A 298 0.74 34.89 -9.87
CA THR A 298 1.08 36.16 -10.54
C THR A 298 2.30 36.71 -9.83
#